data_AF-A0A7W4C687-F1
#
_entry.id   AF-A0A7W4C687-F1
#
_cell.length_a   1.000
_cell.length_b   1.000
_cell.length_c   1.000
_cell.angle_alpha   90.00
_cell.angle_beta   90.00
_cell.angle_gamma   90.00
#
_symmetry.space_group_name_H-M   'P 1'
#
loop_
_entity.id
_entity.type
_entity.pdbx_description
1 polymer ?
#
loop_
_entity_poly.entity_id
_entity_poly.type
_entity_poly.pdbx_seq_one_letter_code
_entity_poly.pdbx_strand_id
1 'polypeptide(L)'
;MGQTGKTLLKLEKTPLFLHFMPSAETDGNQRVKTMDVSTVTNLVKDFVVGAKEEAPFLKAIAGQCTGVNFRPTCALIMHLTGESFSKIQDVLNHAHSSTTQIYTQRLYSQSLLQTKMKNFQQFIVDNAQSIKKSDNLFDAGHVGVDEWINCDAQRIWFNDVDVIADWIAWETAINEAKDELFFSNPRRWEAYWEPRLLKYQNMLTIVTSTDMRNARVLAKKIVLPPLS
;
A
#
# COMPACT_ATOMS: atom_id res chain seq x y z
N MET A 1 -6.01 54.07 8.33
CA MET A 1 -6.53 53.08 7.35
C MET A 1 -6.65 53.73 5.98
N GLY A 2 -5.89 53.27 5.00
CA GLY A 2 -6.04 53.73 3.60
C GLY A 2 -7.43 53.41 3.02
N GLN A 3 -7.78 54.03 1.89
CA GLN A 3 -9.05 53.90 1.17
C GLN A 3 -9.53 52.45 1.01
N THR A 4 -8.59 51.51 0.81
CA THR A 4 -8.84 50.07 0.62
C THR A 4 -9.39 49.36 1.87
N GLY A 5 -8.95 49.75 3.08
CA GLY A 5 -9.41 49.13 4.32
C GLY A 5 -10.85 49.48 4.67
N LYS A 6 -11.28 50.73 4.38
CA LYS A 6 -12.67 51.16 4.56
C LYS A 6 -13.63 50.47 3.58
N THR A 7 -13.15 50.11 2.39
CA THR A 7 -13.94 49.36 1.39
C THR A 7 -14.10 47.89 1.79
N LEU A 8 -13.05 47.27 2.35
CA LEU A 8 -13.10 45.89 2.85
C LEU A 8 -14.11 45.70 3.99
N LEU A 9 -14.21 46.67 4.90
CA LEU A 9 -15.19 46.65 6.00
C LEU A 9 -16.64 46.84 5.55
N LYS A 10 -16.87 47.32 4.32
CA LYS A 10 -18.21 47.49 3.73
C LYS A 10 -18.68 46.27 2.95
N LEU A 11 -17.84 45.25 2.79
CA LEU A 11 -18.24 44.00 2.15
C LEU A 11 -19.19 43.22 3.07
N GLU A 12 -20.35 42.83 2.52
CA GLU A 12 -21.36 42.01 3.20
C GLU A 12 -20.80 40.67 3.69
N LYS A 13 -19.77 40.14 3.00
CA LYS A 13 -18.97 39.00 3.43
C LYS A 13 -17.50 39.41 3.52
N THR A 14 -17.08 39.82 4.72
CA THR A 14 -15.69 40.18 4.97
C THR A 14 -14.82 38.91 5.01
N PRO A 15 -13.68 38.86 4.29
CA PRO A 15 -12.80 37.70 4.31
C PRO A 15 -12.17 37.52 5.70
N LEU A 16 -12.15 36.26 6.18
CA LEU A 16 -11.63 35.87 7.50
C LEU A 16 -10.15 36.20 7.69
N PHE A 17 -9.35 36.15 6.62
CA PHE A 17 -7.91 36.39 6.69
C PHE A 17 -7.52 37.63 5.90
N LEU A 18 -6.72 38.49 6.53
CA LEU A 18 -6.24 39.76 5.99
C LEU A 18 -4.73 39.87 6.18
N HIS A 19 -4.04 40.40 5.18
CA HIS A 19 -2.63 40.76 5.28
C HIS A 19 -2.53 42.22 5.73
N PHE A 20 -1.92 42.42 6.89
CA PHE A 20 -1.54 43.74 7.37
C PHE A 20 -0.09 44.04 6.99
N MET A 21 0.12 44.99 6.08
CA MET A 21 1.46 45.48 5.77
C MET A 21 1.69 46.77 6.58
N PRO A 22 2.60 46.76 7.57
CA PRO A 22 3.03 48.00 8.20
C PRO A 22 3.67 48.88 7.12
N SER A 23 3.29 50.16 7.07
CA SER A 23 3.84 51.06 6.06
C SER A 23 5.32 51.31 6.34
N ALA A 24 6.14 51.29 5.30
CA ALA A 24 7.48 51.87 5.39
C ALA A 24 7.35 53.36 5.75
N GLU A 25 8.24 53.84 6.60
CA GLU A 25 8.17 55.07 7.41
C GLU A 25 7.87 56.39 6.69
N THR A 26 7.71 56.42 5.37
CA THR A 26 7.54 57.62 4.54
C THR A 26 6.14 57.87 3.98
N ASP A 27 5.22 56.90 4.01
CA ASP A 27 3.85 57.11 3.50
C ASP A 27 2.86 56.53 4.53
N GLY A 28 2.27 57.35 5.40
CA GLY A 28 1.45 56.95 6.57
C GLY A 28 0.17 56.13 6.29
N ASN A 29 0.05 55.53 5.12
CA ASN A 29 -1.05 54.68 4.71
C ASN A 29 -0.79 53.21 5.04
N GLN A 30 -1.24 52.77 6.21
CA GLN A 30 -1.44 51.35 6.51
C GLN A 30 -2.36 50.72 5.46
N ARG A 31 -1.86 49.68 4.76
CA ARG A 31 -2.57 48.97 3.70
C ARG A 31 -3.03 47.61 4.22
N VAL A 32 -4.35 47.40 4.20
CA VAL A 32 -4.98 46.10 4.48
C VAL A 32 -5.37 45.50 3.14
N LYS A 33 -4.95 44.27 2.88
CA LYS A 33 -5.27 43.51 1.67
C LYS A 33 -5.84 42.15 2.03
N THR A 34 -6.64 41.58 1.13
CA THR A 34 -7.02 40.17 1.20
C THR A 34 -5.79 39.29 1.03
N MET A 35 -5.70 38.19 1.77
CA MET A 35 -4.62 37.23 1.58
C MET A 35 -4.73 36.56 0.21
N ASP A 36 -3.59 36.26 -0.39
CA ASP A 36 -3.57 35.38 -1.55
C ASP A 36 -3.87 33.94 -1.11
N VAL A 37 -4.49 33.15 -1.99
CA VAL A 37 -4.90 31.77 -1.71
C VAL A 37 -3.69 30.91 -1.35
N SER A 38 -2.50 31.23 -1.88
CA SER A 38 -1.26 30.51 -1.57
C SER A 38 -0.65 30.86 -0.21
N THR A 39 -1.02 32.00 0.40
CA THR A 39 -0.36 32.53 1.62
C THR A 39 -0.51 31.56 2.80
N VAL A 40 -1.70 30.99 3.00
CA VAL A 40 -1.95 30.00 4.07
C VAL A 40 -1.12 28.73 3.84
N THR A 41 -1.03 28.28 2.60
CA THR A 41 -0.24 27.08 2.25
C THR A 41 1.25 27.31 2.50
N ASN A 42 1.76 28.49 2.13
CA ASN A 42 3.16 28.85 2.32
C ASN A 42 3.51 28.96 3.81
N LEU A 43 2.62 29.53 4.63
CA LEU A 43 2.81 29.59 6.08
C LEU A 43 3.00 28.20 6.69
N VAL A 44 2.20 27.21 6.27
CA VAL A 44 2.37 25.83 6.75
C VAL A 44 3.63 25.17 6.18
N LYS A 45 3.99 25.44 4.92
CA LYS A 45 5.27 24.95 4.35
C LYS A 45 6.47 25.47 5.16
N ASP A 46 6.49 26.76 5.45
CA ASP A 46 7.58 27.41 6.18
C ASP A 46 7.68 26.86 7.60
N PHE A 47 6.53 26.63 8.26
CA PHE A 47 6.47 25.96 9.55
C PHE A 47 7.07 24.54 9.51
N VAL A 48 6.67 23.71 8.54
CA VAL A 48 7.19 22.34 8.40
C VAL A 48 8.69 22.35 8.09
N VAL A 49 9.16 23.31 7.29
CA VAL A 49 10.59 23.47 6.98
C VAL A 49 11.40 23.89 8.21
N GLY A 50 10.86 24.76 9.07
CA GLY A 50 11.49 25.15 10.34
C GLY A 50 11.51 24.01 11.36
N ALA A 51 10.41 23.26 11.47
CA ALA A 51 10.26 22.19 12.46
C ALA A 51 10.98 20.88 12.10
N LYS A 52 11.51 20.74 10.87
CA LYS A 52 12.12 19.50 10.38
C LYS A 52 13.34 19.03 11.16
N GLU A 53 14.08 19.96 11.79
CA GLU A 53 15.28 19.60 12.56
C GLU A 53 14.92 19.06 13.95
N GLU A 54 13.82 19.53 14.54
CA GLU A 54 13.31 19.04 15.83
C GLU A 54 12.52 17.74 15.67
N ALA A 55 11.81 17.57 14.56
CA ALA A 55 10.96 16.42 14.27
C ALA A 55 11.40 15.71 12.97
N PRO A 56 12.27 14.69 13.04
CA PRO A 56 12.86 14.04 11.86
C PRO A 56 11.83 13.44 10.88
N PHE A 57 10.65 13.04 11.36
CA PHE A 57 9.57 12.52 10.51
C PHE A 57 9.01 13.58 9.55
N LEU A 58 9.17 14.88 9.86
CA LEU A 58 8.77 15.97 8.98
C LEU A 58 9.72 16.16 7.79
N LYS A 59 10.95 15.63 7.83
CA LYS A 59 11.92 15.77 6.74
C LYS A 59 11.41 15.21 5.42
N ALA A 60 10.62 14.15 5.47
CA ALA A 60 10.04 13.51 4.29
C ALA A 60 8.98 14.38 3.59
N ILE A 61 8.32 15.28 4.32
CA ILE A 61 7.23 16.12 3.80
C ILE A 61 7.63 17.59 3.65
N ALA A 62 8.78 17.99 4.20
CA ALA A 62 9.32 19.34 4.11
C ALA A 62 9.47 19.79 2.65
N GLY A 63 8.79 20.88 2.28
CA GLY A 63 8.79 21.43 0.92
C GLY A 63 7.79 20.79 -0.05
N GLN A 64 7.19 19.65 0.28
CA GLN A 64 6.20 18.95 -0.57
C GLN A 64 4.74 19.20 -0.16
N CYS A 65 4.50 19.87 0.97
CA CYS A 65 3.16 20.19 1.44
C CYS A 65 2.45 21.14 0.46
N THR A 66 1.29 20.76 -0.07
CA THR A 66 0.44 21.66 -0.87
C THR A 66 -0.94 21.81 -0.22
N GLY A 67 -1.64 22.90 -0.52
CA GLY A 67 -3.02 23.12 -0.05
C GLY A 67 -3.98 22.00 -0.47
N VAL A 68 -3.69 21.36 -1.60
CA VAL A 68 -4.47 20.23 -2.14
C VAL A 68 -4.32 18.98 -1.27
N ASN A 69 -3.19 18.81 -0.59
CA ASN A 69 -2.93 17.61 0.23
C ASN A 69 -3.71 17.61 1.55
N PHE A 70 -4.08 18.77 2.09
CA PHE A 70 -4.74 18.87 3.39
C PHE A 70 -6.11 18.21 3.44
N ARG A 71 -6.94 18.45 2.42
CA ARG A 71 -8.32 17.94 2.38
C ARG A 71 -8.38 16.40 2.37
N PRO A 72 -7.58 15.69 1.55
CA PRO A 72 -7.42 14.24 1.65
C PRO A 72 -6.85 13.77 2.99
N THR A 73 -5.86 14.47 3.57
CA THR A 73 -5.30 14.10 4.88
C THR A 73 -6.32 14.20 6.00
N CYS A 74 -7.14 15.25 6.04
CA CYS A 74 -8.23 15.37 7.01
C CYS A 74 -9.26 14.25 6.85
N ALA A 75 -9.62 13.92 5.61
CA ALA A 75 -10.54 12.82 5.32
C ALA A 75 -10.01 11.47 5.85
N LEU A 76 -8.72 11.22 5.66
CA LEU A 76 -8.05 10.02 6.17
C LEU A 76 -8.03 9.98 7.70
N ILE A 77 -7.72 11.09 8.36
CA ILE A 77 -7.71 11.17 9.83
C ILE A 77 -9.11 10.87 10.40
N MET A 78 -10.15 11.47 9.82
CA MET A 78 -11.55 11.21 10.24
C MET A 78 -11.91 9.73 10.04
N HIS A 79 -11.46 9.12 8.94
CA HIS A 79 -11.70 7.70 8.70
C HIS A 79 -10.97 6.81 9.71
N LEU A 80 -9.69 7.09 10.01
CA LEU A 80 -8.90 6.32 10.98
C LEU A 80 -9.37 6.49 12.43
N THR A 81 -9.98 7.64 12.76
CA THR A 81 -10.60 7.88 14.07
C THR A 81 -11.97 7.23 14.21
N GLY A 82 -12.46 6.54 13.17
CA GLY A 82 -13.71 5.77 13.20
C GLY A 82 -14.96 6.58 12.87
N GLU A 83 -14.84 7.77 12.27
CA GLU A 83 -16.01 8.51 11.83
C GLU A 83 -16.74 7.78 10.70
N SER A 84 -18.08 7.90 10.70
CA SER A 84 -18.90 7.29 9.65
C SER A 84 -18.63 7.92 8.30
N PHE A 85 -18.66 7.11 7.25
CA PHE A 85 -18.36 7.55 5.90
C PHE A 85 -19.29 8.69 5.42
N SER A 86 -20.56 8.65 5.80
CA SER A 86 -21.54 9.71 5.52
C SER A 86 -21.14 11.04 6.18
N LYS A 87 -20.68 11.03 7.43
CA LYS A 87 -20.23 12.24 8.14
C LYS A 87 -19.00 12.85 7.46
N ILE A 88 -18.06 12.01 7.01
CA ILE A 88 -16.89 12.47 6.26
C ILE A 88 -17.31 13.09 4.92
N GLN A 89 -18.27 12.47 4.22
CA GLN A 89 -18.80 12.99 2.97
C GLN A 89 -19.48 14.36 3.16
N ASP A 90 -20.26 14.52 4.22
CA ASP A 90 -20.96 15.76 4.56
C ASP A 90 -19.98 16.88 4.91
N VAL A 91 -18.97 16.60 5.75
CA VAL A 91 -17.93 17.56 6.14
C VAL A 91 -17.10 18.00 4.95
N LEU A 92 -16.81 17.09 4.02
CA LEU A 92 -16.11 17.40 2.78
C LEU A 92 -17.03 17.96 1.70
N ASN A 93 -18.33 18.09 1.94
CA ASN A 93 -19.32 18.56 0.98
C ASN A 93 -19.18 17.90 -0.41
N HIS A 94 -19.01 16.57 -0.43
CA HIS A 94 -18.92 15.81 -1.67
C HIS A 94 -20.31 15.33 -2.10
N ALA A 95 -20.69 15.63 -3.35
CA ALA A 95 -21.94 15.17 -3.92
C ALA A 95 -22.00 13.63 -4.09
N HIS A 96 -20.84 12.99 -4.30
CA HIS A 96 -20.75 11.56 -4.55
C HIS A 96 -19.81 10.88 -3.55
N SER A 97 -20.22 9.69 -3.10
CA SER A 97 -19.45 8.84 -2.18
C SER A 97 -18.11 8.41 -2.78
N SER A 98 -18.04 8.20 -4.10
CA SER A 98 -16.81 7.80 -4.81
C SER A 98 -15.65 8.77 -4.58
N THR A 99 -15.91 10.09 -4.55
CA THR A 99 -14.88 11.11 -4.30
C THR A 99 -14.32 11.01 -2.88
N THR A 100 -15.20 10.79 -1.90
CA THR A 100 -14.81 10.55 -0.49
C THR A 100 -14.02 9.24 -0.34
N GLN A 101 -14.40 8.21 -1.10
CA GLN A 101 -13.73 6.92 -1.11
C GLN A 101 -12.30 7.04 -1.66
N ILE A 102 -12.08 7.84 -2.71
CA ILE A 102 -10.74 8.09 -3.23
C ILE A 102 -9.85 8.74 -2.16
N TYR A 103 -10.34 9.72 -1.41
CA TYR A 103 -9.54 10.39 -0.38
C TYR A 103 -9.24 9.52 0.83
N THR A 104 -10.16 8.63 1.20
CA THR A 104 -9.99 7.73 2.34
C THR A 104 -9.21 6.47 1.98
N GLN A 105 -9.57 5.77 0.90
CA GLN A 105 -8.98 4.48 0.53
C GLN A 105 -7.67 4.57 -0.25
N ARG A 106 -7.46 5.58 -1.09
CA ARG A 106 -6.23 5.66 -1.91
C ARG A 106 -5.01 5.92 -1.03
N LEU A 107 -5.11 6.91 -0.14
CA LEU A 107 -4.05 7.24 0.80
C LEU A 107 -3.81 6.09 1.78
N TYR A 108 -4.89 5.51 2.33
CA TYR A 108 -4.79 4.34 3.21
C TYR A 108 -4.08 3.16 2.54
N SER A 109 -4.51 2.79 1.33
CA SER A 109 -3.90 1.70 0.55
C SER A 109 -2.43 1.99 0.23
N GLN A 110 -2.11 3.22 -0.17
CA GLN A 110 -0.73 3.62 -0.46
C GLN A 110 0.17 3.55 0.78
N SER A 111 -0.31 4.05 1.92
CA SER A 111 0.40 3.98 3.20
C SER A 111 0.59 2.53 3.68
N LEU A 112 -0.43 1.69 3.50
CA LEU A 112 -0.36 0.27 3.83
C LEU A 112 0.67 -0.46 2.97
N LEU A 113 0.67 -0.23 1.66
CA LEU A 113 1.64 -0.81 0.73
C LEU A 113 3.08 -0.39 1.07
N GLN A 114 3.31 0.91 1.33
CA GLN A 114 4.63 1.41 1.73
C GLN A 114 5.09 0.81 3.06
N THR A 115 4.19 0.66 4.03
CA THR A 115 4.50 0.03 5.32
C THR A 115 4.89 -1.43 5.15
N LYS A 116 4.11 -2.20 4.36
CA LYS A 116 4.44 -3.59 4.04
C LYS A 116 5.81 -3.71 3.37
N MET A 117 6.10 -2.83 2.40
CA MET A 117 7.39 -2.84 1.70
C MET A 117 8.56 -2.50 2.63
N LYS A 118 8.39 -1.52 3.53
CA LYS A 118 9.41 -1.18 4.54
C LYS A 118 9.65 -2.34 5.51
N ASN A 119 8.59 -2.99 5.99
CA ASN A 119 8.70 -4.16 6.87
C ASN A 119 9.42 -5.32 6.17
N PHE A 120 9.15 -5.53 4.88
CA PHE A 120 9.85 -6.54 4.09
C PHE A 120 11.33 -6.21 3.89
N GLN A 121 11.67 -4.96 3.61
CA GLN A 121 13.07 -4.52 3.55
C GLN A 121 13.79 -4.72 4.88
N GLN A 122 13.14 -4.38 5.99
CA GLN A 122 13.67 -4.61 7.33
C GLN A 122 13.90 -6.11 7.57
N PHE A 123 12.93 -6.96 7.22
CA PHE A 123 13.06 -8.41 7.29
C PHE A 123 14.26 -8.93 6.49
N ILE A 124 14.48 -8.45 5.26
CA ILE A 124 15.67 -8.84 4.47
C ILE A 124 16.95 -8.43 5.18
N VAL A 125 17.03 -7.21 5.71
CA VAL A 125 18.21 -6.72 6.42
C VAL A 125 18.49 -7.53 7.66
N ASP A 126 17.46 -7.82 8.45
CA ASP A 126 17.56 -8.59 9.69
C ASP A 126 17.99 -10.04 9.39
N ASN A 127 17.48 -10.66 8.32
CA ASN A 127 17.90 -11.98 7.88
C ASN A 127 19.31 -11.99 7.27
N ALA A 128 19.69 -10.96 6.52
CA ALA A 128 21.05 -10.83 5.99
C ALA A 128 22.09 -10.72 7.12
N GLN A 129 21.71 -10.15 8.27
CA GLN A 129 22.55 -10.09 9.47
C GLN A 129 22.51 -11.37 10.31
N SER A 130 21.43 -12.17 10.23
CA SER A 130 21.27 -13.42 10.97
C SER A 130 21.92 -14.63 10.30
N ILE A 131 22.16 -14.59 8.99
CA ILE A 131 22.94 -15.60 8.26
C ILE A 131 24.40 -15.48 8.70
N LYS A 132 24.76 -16.18 9.78
CA LYS A 132 26.15 -16.52 10.06
C LYS A 132 26.70 -17.21 8.82
N LYS A 133 27.90 -16.82 8.37
CA LYS A 133 28.67 -17.50 7.32
C LYS A 133 28.88 -18.96 7.72
N SER A 134 27.92 -19.83 7.41
CA SER A 134 28.15 -21.26 7.36
C SER A 134 28.70 -21.56 5.97
N ASP A 135 29.91 -22.11 5.90
CA ASP A 135 30.60 -22.51 4.67
C ASP A 135 29.87 -23.59 3.86
N ASN A 136 28.70 -24.04 4.31
CA ASN A 136 27.89 -25.03 3.62
C ASN A 136 26.55 -24.41 3.19
N LEU A 137 26.48 -23.95 1.94
CA LEU A 137 25.26 -23.45 1.29
C LEU A 137 24.14 -24.52 1.19
N PHE A 138 24.46 -25.78 1.47
CA PHE A 138 23.58 -26.94 1.33
C PHE A 138 23.24 -27.63 2.67
N ASP A 139 23.71 -27.11 3.80
CA ASP A 139 23.47 -27.72 5.12
C ASP A 139 22.56 -26.85 6.01
N ALA A 140 21.62 -26.15 5.38
CA ALA A 140 20.47 -25.59 6.06
C ALA A 140 19.44 -26.71 6.25
N GLY A 141 19.54 -27.40 7.38
CA GLY A 141 18.52 -28.34 7.82
C GLY A 141 17.11 -27.75 7.69
N HIS A 142 16.28 -28.42 6.90
CA HIS A 142 14.81 -28.44 7.00
C HIS A 142 13.98 -27.15 6.93
N VAL A 143 14.48 -25.98 6.51
CA VAL A 143 13.62 -24.77 6.48
C VAL A 143 13.52 -24.05 5.12
N GLY A 144 14.39 -24.31 4.15
CA GLY A 144 14.47 -23.48 2.95
C GLY A 144 13.84 -24.07 1.69
N VAL A 145 12.51 -23.94 1.50
CA VAL A 145 11.81 -23.72 0.19
C VAL A 145 10.40 -23.14 0.43
N ASP A 146 9.82 -23.34 1.60
CA ASP A 146 8.36 -23.19 1.82
C ASP A 146 7.96 -22.08 2.83
N GLU A 147 8.80 -21.08 3.09
CA GLU A 147 8.38 -19.89 3.87
C GLU A 147 7.32 -19.03 3.15
N TRP A 148 7.06 -19.30 1.86
CA TRP A 148 5.98 -18.65 1.09
C TRP A 148 4.58 -19.19 1.44
N ILE A 149 4.51 -20.27 2.23
CA ILE A 149 3.25 -20.97 2.55
C ILE A 149 2.33 -20.15 3.47
N ASN A 150 2.86 -19.22 4.27
CA ASN A 150 2.09 -18.39 5.20
C ASN A 150 1.95 -16.92 4.75
N CYS A 151 2.16 -16.62 3.47
CA CYS A 151 2.09 -15.25 2.96
C CYS A 151 0.65 -14.86 2.55
N ASP A 152 0.13 -13.78 3.13
CA ASP A 152 -1.14 -13.13 2.74
C ASP A 152 -1.23 -12.75 1.24
N ALA A 153 -0.11 -12.78 0.51
CA ALA A 153 -0.03 -12.50 -0.92
C ALA A 153 -0.58 -13.62 -1.82
N GLN A 154 -0.94 -14.80 -1.29
CA GLN A 154 -1.49 -15.92 -2.08
C GLN A 154 -2.71 -15.52 -2.93
N ARG A 155 -3.52 -14.54 -2.49
CA ARG A 155 -4.70 -14.07 -3.24
C ARG A 155 -4.39 -13.47 -4.62
N ILE A 156 -3.19 -12.94 -4.82
CA ILE A 156 -2.83 -12.24 -6.07
C ILE A 156 -2.50 -13.24 -7.19
N TRP A 157 -2.03 -14.44 -6.84
CA TRP A 157 -1.54 -15.45 -7.78
C TRP A 157 -2.66 -16.25 -8.47
N PHE A 158 -3.88 -16.27 -7.92
CA PHE A 158 -5.02 -17.03 -8.49
C PHE A 158 -5.53 -16.52 -9.83
N ASN A 159 -5.00 -15.40 -10.34
CA ASN A 159 -5.36 -14.86 -11.64
C ASN A 159 -4.25 -15.05 -12.69
N ASP A 160 -3.10 -15.61 -12.31
CA ASP A 160 -2.01 -15.87 -13.25
C ASP A 160 -2.15 -17.27 -13.87
N VAL A 161 -2.45 -17.30 -15.17
CA VAL A 161 -2.75 -18.52 -15.91
C VAL A 161 -1.53 -19.45 -15.99
N ASP A 162 -0.31 -18.92 -15.99
CA ASP A 162 0.91 -19.73 -16.08
C ASP A 162 1.16 -20.50 -14.78
N VAL A 163 0.92 -19.85 -13.64
CA VAL A 163 1.05 -20.47 -12.32
C VAL A 163 -0.02 -21.54 -12.10
N ILE A 164 -1.26 -21.25 -12.50
CA ILE A 164 -2.34 -22.25 -12.43
C ILE A 164 -1.99 -23.45 -13.30
N ALA A 165 -1.37 -23.23 -14.46
CA ALA A 165 -0.94 -24.31 -15.35
C ALA A 165 0.13 -25.20 -14.70
N ASP A 166 1.10 -24.62 -13.98
CA ASP A 166 2.09 -25.37 -13.21
C ASP A 166 1.42 -26.23 -12.12
N TRP A 167 0.46 -25.69 -11.37
CA TRP A 167 -0.27 -26.46 -10.36
C TRP A 167 -1.03 -27.63 -10.95
N ILE A 168 -1.69 -27.43 -12.09
CA ILE A 168 -2.38 -28.52 -12.81
C ILE A 168 -1.37 -29.57 -13.24
N ALA A 169 -0.23 -29.18 -13.82
CA ALA A 169 0.80 -30.12 -14.25
C ALA A 169 1.30 -30.97 -13.08
N TRP A 170 1.63 -30.35 -11.94
CA TRP A 170 2.08 -31.05 -10.74
C TRP A 170 1.00 -31.96 -10.15
N GLU A 171 -0.24 -31.49 -10.07
CA GLU A 171 -1.37 -32.29 -9.57
C GLU A 171 -1.58 -33.54 -10.44
N THR A 172 -1.57 -33.40 -11.76
CA THR A 172 -1.69 -34.53 -12.67
C THR A 172 -0.52 -35.51 -12.55
N ALA A 173 0.72 -35.03 -12.54
CA ALA A 173 1.90 -35.89 -12.50
C ALA A 173 2.01 -36.67 -11.18
N ILE A 174 1.72 -36.02 -10.04
CA ILE A 174 1.72 -36.70 -8.73
C ILE A 174 0.59 -37.72 -8.64
N ASN A 175 -0.58 -37.41 -9.20
CA ASN A 175 -1.73 -38.31 -9.16
C ASN A 175 -1.54 -39.53 -10.08
N GLU A 176 -0.90 -39.36 -11.24
CA GLU A 176 -0.54 -40.46 -12.14
C GLU A 176 0.55 -41.37 -11.54
N ALA A 177 1.55 -40.78 -10.86
CA ALA A 177 2.62 -41.54 -10.21
C ALA A 177 2.30 -41.98 -8.78
N LYS A 178 1.06 -41.78 -8.30
CA LYS A 178 0.67 -41.97 -6.89
C LYS A 178 1.04 -43.35 -6.36
N ASP A 179 0.69 -44.39 -7.09
CA ASP A 179 0.92 -45.77 -6.65
C ASP A 179 2.43 -46.04 -6.56
N GLU A 180 3.21 -45.64 -7.57
CA GLU A 180 4.67 -45.81 -7.58
C GLU A 180 5.34 -45.03 -6.44
N LEU A 181 4.93 -43.78 -6.19
CA LEU A 181 5.47 -42.94 -5.11
C LEU A 181 5.12 -43.50 -3.73
N PHE A 182 3.90 -44.02 -3.57
CA PHE A 182 3.46 -44.66 -2.34
C PHE A 182 4.21 -45.96 -2.07
N PHE A 183 4.38 -46.83 -3.07
CA PHE A 183 5.04 -48.12 -2.90
C PHE A 183 6.57 -48.02 -2.79
N SER A 184 7.20 -47.08 -3.50
CA SER A 184 8.66 -46.89 -3.47
C SER A 184 9.15 -46.32 -2.13
N ASN A 185 8.44 -45.33 -1.58
CA ASN A 185 8.80 -44.71 -0.31
C ASN A 185 7.56 -44.16 0.44
N PRO A 186 6.88 -45.02 1.23
CA PRO A 186 5.69 -44.62 1.98
C PRO A 186 5.92 -43.43 2.92
N ARG A 187 7.10 -43.33 3.54
CA ARG A 187 7.44 -42.22 4.47
C ARG A 187 7.53 -40.88 3.75
N ARG A 188 8.15 -40.86 2.55
CA ARG A 188 8.25 -39.65 1.73
C ARG A 188 6.89 -39.29 1.14
N TRP A 189 6.05 -40.27 0.82
CA TRP A 189 4.67 -40.03 0.40
C TRP A 189 3.89 -39.24 1.48
N GLU A 190 3.78 -39.79 2.69
CA GLU A 190 3.03 -39.18 3.80
C GLU A 190 3.59 -37.80 4.19
N ALA A 191 4.92 -37.64 4.21
CA ALA A 191 5.56 -36.41 4.67
C ALA A 191 5.64 -35.29 3.61
N TYR A 192 5.66 -35.63 2.31
CA TYR A 192 5.98 -34.67 1.26
C TYR A 192 4.96 -34.65 0.11
N TRP A 193 4.69 -35.80 -0.51
CA TRP A 193 3.86 -35.84 -1.73
C TRP A 193 2.37 -35.70 -1.44
N GLU A 194 1.86 -36.36 -0.40
CA GLU A 194 0.45 -36.30 -0.02
C GLU A 194 0.02 -34.87 0.40
N PRO A 195 0.76 -34.17 1.29
CA PRO A 195 0.44 -32.79 1.63
C PRO A 195 0.48 -31.85 0.42
N ARG A 196 1.43 -32.05 -0.51
CA ARG A 196 1.54 -31.25 -1.74
C ARG A 196 0.37 -31.49 -2.70
N LEU A 197 -0.02 -32.74 -2.90
CA LEU A 197 -1.16 -33.09 -3.76
C LEU A 197 -2.44 -32.42 -3.25
N LEU A 198 -2.73 -32.58 -1.96
CA LEU A 198 -3.90 -31.96 -1.31
C LEU A 198 -3.86 -30.43 -1.45
N LYS A 199 -2.67 -29.83 -1.35
CA LYS A 199 -2.48 -28.39 -1.50
C LYS A 199 -2.80 -27.92 -2.92
N TYR A 200 -2.30 -28.59 -3.96
CA TYR A 200 -2.65 -28.22 -5.35
C TYR A 200 -4.14 -28.35 -5.61
N GLN A 201 -4.77 -29.43 -5.14
CA GLN A 201 -6.22 -29.63 -5.26
C GLN A 201 -6.99 -28.49 -4.59
N ASN A 202 -6.64 -28.13 -3.36
CA ASN A 202 -7.28 -27.01 -2.65
C ASN A 202 -7.10 -25.69 -3.42
N MET A 203 -5.89 -25.38 -3.91
CA MET A 203 -5.65 -24.16 -4.68
C MET A 203 -6.50 -24.11 -5.96
N LEU A 204 -6.63 -25.23 -6.68
CA LEU A 204 -7.42 -25.33 -7.90
C LEU A 204 -8.93 -25.18 -7.66
N THR A 205 -9.45 -25.48 -6.47
CA THR A 205 -10.88 -25.27 -6.15
C THR A 205 -11.29 -23.80 -6.11
N ILE A 206 -10.34 -22.89 -5.89
CA ILE A 206 -10.58 -21.45 -5.71
C ILE A 206 -10.47 -20.71 -7.06
N VAL A 207 -9.90 -21.34 -8.09
CA VAL A 207 -9.65 -20.74 -9.41
C VAL A 207 -10.96 -20.63 -10.21
N THR A 208 -11.11 -19.55 -10.99
CA THR A 208 -12.28 -19.37 -11.86
C THR A 208 -12.32 -20.40 -12.98
N SER A 209 -13.52 -20.76 -13.46
CA SER A 209 -13.70 -21.72 -14.55
C SER A 209 -13.04 -21.28 -15.86
N THR A 210 -12.96 -19.97 -16.10
CA THR A 210 -12.32 -19.38 -17.28
C THR A 210 -10.81 -19.61 -17.26
N ASP A 211 -10.16 -19.31 -16.13
CA ASP A 211 -8.71 -19.42 -15.98
C ASP A 211 -8.28 -20.89 -15.97
N MET A 212 -9.07 -21.75 -15.32
CA MET A 212 -8.88 -23.21 -15.36
C MET A 212 -8.85 -23.77 -16.79
N ARG A 213 -9.73 -23.29 -17.67
CA ARG A 213 -9.78 -23.76 -19.06
C ARG A 213 -8.51 -23.37 -19.82
N ASN A 214 -8.05 -22.13 -19.64
CA ASN A 214 -6.86 -21.63 -20.31
C ASN A 214 -5.59 -22.32 -19.78
N ALA A 215 -5.49 -22.46 -18.46
CA ALA A 215 -4.37 -23.11 -17.78
C ALA A 215 -4.23 -24.59 -18.15
N ARG A 216 -5.33 -25.34 -18.32
CA ARG A 216 -5.28 -26.75 -18.78
C ARG A 216 -4.62 -26.93 -20.14
N VAL A 217 -4.72 -25.95 -21.03
CA VAL A 217 -4.07 -26.00 -22.34
C VAL A 217 -2.56 -25.81 -22.22
N LEU A 218 -2.13 -24.95 -21.29
CA LEU A 218 -0.71 -24.69 -21.01
C LEU A 218 -0.07 -25.82 -20.20
N ALA A 219 -0.78 -26.39 -19.23
CA ALA A 219 -0.30 -27.46 -18.36
C ALA A 219 0.24 -28.66 -19.15
N LYS A 220 -0.40 -29.01 -20.27
CA LYS A 220 0.05 -30.10 -21.16
C LYS A 220 1.42 -29.88 -21.79
N LYS A 221 1.90 -28.65 -21.83
CA LYS A 221 3.19 -28.27 -22.44
C LYS A 221 4.32 -28.16 -21.41
N ILE A 222 4.00 -28.22 -20.12
CA ILE A 222 4.97 -28.07 -19.04
C ILE A 222 5.68 -29.41 -18.84
N VAL A 223 7.00 -29.39 -18.96
CA VAL A 223 7.85 -30.57 -18.71
C VAL A 223 8.30 -30.50 -17.26
N LEU A 224 7.83 -31.44 -16.44
CA LEU A 224 8.19 -31.54 -15.04
C LEU A 224 9.44 -32.40 -14.83
N PRO A 225 10.23 -32.13 -13.78
CA PRO A 225 11.33 -32.99 -13.38
C PRO A 225 10.82 -34.36 -12.90
N PRO A 226 11.65 -35.42 -12.93
CA PRO A 226 11.27 -36.74 -12.46
C PRO A 226 10.90 -36.74 -10.98
N LEU A 227 9.87 -37.50 -10.60
CA LEU A 227 9.26 -37.50 -9.26
C LEU A 227 9.98 -38.42 -8.23
N SER A 228 11.11 -39.00 -8.62
CA SER A 228 11.89 -39.97 -7.84
C SER A 228 12.41 -39.47 -6.49
#